data_AF-M5JS18-F1
#
_entry.id   AF-M5JS18-F1
#
_cell.length_a   1.000
_cell.length_b   1.000
_cell.length_c   1.000
_cell.angle_alpha   90.00
_cell.angle_beta   90.00
_cell.angle_gamma   90.00
#
_symmetry.space_group_name_H-M   'P 1'
#
loop_
_entity.id
_entity.type
_entity.pdbx_description
1 polymer ?
#
loop_
_entity_poly.entity_id
_entity_poly.type
_entity_poly.pdbx_seq_one_letter_code
_entity_poly.pdbx_strand_id
1 'polypeptide(L)'
;MTILVTGGAGYIGSHTCVQLIEAGHDVVVVDNFDNSHPEALHRIEQITGRTPRREAGDIRDRAFLEQVIRHHKCTAVIHFAGLKAVGESSEKPMLYYDCNVVGTLRLLQAMEATGVKTLVFSSSATVYGDPQKLPITEDQPLTATNPYGRTKLVIEDMLRDIYNGDNSWRIAILRYFNPVGAHESGLIGEDPKGIPNNLMPIIAQVATGRREKLNVWGNDYPTPDGTGVRDYIHVVDLAAGHLKALKKLDEPQCFSVNLGTGQGYSVLDVVKAFEHVSNREIKYEIAPRRPGDVAECYADPTFARDFLGWSAEKNLREMCQDMWHWQSKNPNGYE
;
A
#
# COMPACT_ATOMS: atom_id res chain seq x y z
N MET A 1 2.36 -15.71 16.65
CA MET A 1 1.80 -16.18 15.36
C MET A 1 2.89 -16.13 14.32
N THR A 2 2.82 -16.99 13.30
CA THR A 2 3.69 -16.90 12.12
C THR A 2 2.86 -16.37 10.97
N ILE A 3 3.26 -15.23 10.42
CA ILE A 3 2.48 -14.46 9.45
C ILE A 3 3.23 -14.48 8.11
N LEU A 4 2.54 -14.96 7.07
CA LEU A 4 3.03 -14.85 5.71
C LEU A 4 2.68 -13.45 5.16
N VAL A 5 3.69 -12.72 4.71
CA VAL A 5 3.56 -11.40 4.11
C VAL A 5 3.99 -11.50 2.65
N THR A 6 3.03 -11.62 1.74
CA THR A 6 3.32 -11.60 0.30
C THR A 6 3.59 -10.15 -0.13
N GLY A 7 4.59 -9.89 -0.97
CA GLY A 7 5.01 -8.53 -1.32
C GLY A 7 5.72 -7.83 -0.15
N GLY A 8 6.25 -8.60 0.80
CA GLY A 8 6.82 -8.09 2.06
C GLY A 8 8.13 -7.32 1.90
N ALA A 9 8.80 -7.40 0.76
CA ALA A 9 9.97 -6.56 0.47
C ALA A 9 9.58 -5.23 -0.21
N GLY A 10 8.33 -5.09 -0.66
CA GLY A 10 7.79 -3.85 -1.20
C GLY A 10 7.62 -2.75 -0.15
N TYR A 11 7.27 -1.54 -0.59
CA TYR A 11 7.21 -0.35 0.25
C TYR A 11 6.35 -0.51 1.51
N ILE A 12 5.05 -0.79 1.38
CA ILE A 12 4.16 -0.93 2.55
C ILE A 12 4.48 -2.21 3.31
N GLY A 13 4.75 -3.30 2.57
CA GLY A 13 5.07 -4.60 3.13
C GLY A 13 6.26 -4.58 4.08
N SER A 14 7.32 -3.83 3.75
CA SER A 14 8.52 -3.75 4.60
C SER A 14 8.25 -3.05 5.93
N HIS A 15 7.49 -1.95 5.90
CA HIS A 15 7.08 -1.21 7.11
C HIS A 15 6.15 -2.06 7.99
N THR A 16 5.23 -2.81 7.38
CA THR A 16 4.39 -3.77 8.12
C THR A 16 5.23 -4.90 8.70
N CYS A 17 6.24 -5.42 8.00
CA CYS A 17 7.14 -6.44 8.54
C CYS A 17 7.88 -5.95 9.80
N VAL A 18 8.39 -4.71 9.80
CA VAL A 18 9.01 -4.10 10.99
C VAL A 18 8.07 -4.16 12.19
N GLN A 19 6.86 -3.61 12.05
CA GLN A 19 5.92 -3.56 13.17
C GLN A 19 5.42 -4.94 13.62
N LEU A 20 5.24 -5.89 12.69
CA LEU A 20 4.88 -7.26 13.04
C LEU A 20 5.97 -7.93 13.90
N ILE A 21 7.24 -7.73 13.55
CA ILE A 21 8.38 -8.28 14.29
C ILE A 21 8.49 -7.63 15.67
N GLU A 22 8.35 -6.32 15.75
CA GLU A 22 8.36 -5.56 17.02
C GLU A 22 7.19 -5.96 17.93
N ALA A 23 6.03 -6.29 17.34
CA ALA A 23 4.89 -6.87 18.06
C ALA A 23 5.09 -8.35 18.48
N GLY A 24 6.26 -8.93 18.23
CA GLY A 24 6.62 -10.28 18.65
C GLY A 24 6.10 -11.39 17.72
N HIS A 25 5.65 -11.06 16.51
CA HIS A 25 5.28 -12.07 15.52
C HIS A 25 6.51 -12.62 14.77
N ASP A 26 6.38 -13.84 14.24
CA ASP A 26 7.33 -14.38 13.27
C ASP A 26 6.84 -14.04 11.87
N VAL A 27 7.72 -13.50 11.04
CA VAL A 27 7.38 -13.05 9.69
C VAL A 27 8.04 -13.93 8.64
N VAL A 28 7.26 -14.36 7.65
CA VAL A 28 7.70 -15.03 6.43
C VAL A 28 7.36 -14.13 5.27
N VAL A 29 8.35 -13.71 4.50
CA VAL A 29 8.16 -12.88 3.31
C VAL A 29 8.20 -13.75 2.06
N VAL A 30 7.16 -13.63 1.23
CA VAL A 30 7.17 -14.09 -0.15
C VAL A 30 7.20 -12.89 -1.08
N ASP A 31 8.21 -12.79 -1.93
CA ASP A 31 8.36 -11.70 -2.89
C ASP A 31 9.11 -12.19 -4.13
N ASN A 32 8.73 -11.72 -5.31
CA ASN A 32 9.43 -12.02 -6.57
C ASN A 32 10.45 -10.92 -6.94
N PHE A 33 10.50 -9.84 -6.16
CA PHE A 33 11.39 -8.69 -6.33
C PHE A 33 11.20 -7.91 -7.64
N ASP A 34 10.03 -8.00 -8.27
CA ASP A 34 9.77 -7.29 -9.53
C ASP A 34 9.76 -5.77 -9.34
N ASN A 35 9.26 -5.28 -8.20
CA ASN A 35 9.23 -3.86 -7.84
C ASN A 35 9.75 -3.58 -6.43
N SER A 36 10.71 -4.39 -5.97
CA SER A 36 11.36 -4.26 -4.67
C SER A 36 12.82 -4.74 -4.74
N HIS A 37 13.59 -4.50 -3.68
CA HIS A 37 14.98 -4.92 -3.57
C HIS A 37 15.17 -5.85 -2.35
N PRO A 38 15.89 -6.99 -2.48
CA PRO A 38 16.13 -7.90 -1.36
C PRO A 38 16.80 -7.25 -0.14
N GLU A 39 17.57 -6.18 -0.35
CA GLU A 39 18.20 -5.38 0.71
C GLU A 39 17.20 -4.82 1.72
N ALA A 40 15.95 -4.54 1.31
CA ALA A 40 14.92 -4.09 2.23
C ALA A 40 14.72 -5.06 3.40
N LEU A 41 14.91 -6.37 3.17
CA LEU A 41 14.82 -7.40 4.22
C LEU A 41 16.00 -7.36 5.20
N HIS A 42 17.20 -7.02 4.71
CA HIS A 42 18.35 -6.80 5.59
C HIS A 42 18.17 -5.51 6.43
N ARG A 43 17.60 -4.46 5.84
CA ARG A 43 17.27 -3.23 6.58
C ARG A 43 16.21 -3.45 7.65
N ILE A 44 15.22 -4.33 7.42
CA ILE A 44 14.27 -4.76 8.45
C ILE A 44 14.99 -5.42 9.63
N GLU A 45 15.97 -6.30 9.35
CA GLU A 45 16.79 -6.93 10.39
C GLU A 45 17.60 -5.89 11.18
N GLN A 46 18.20 -4.91 10.51
CA GLN A 46 18.93 -3.81 11.17
C GLN A 46 18.03 -2.98 12.09
N ILE A 47 16.78 -2.74 11.71
CA ILE A 47 15.81 -1.99 12.51
C ILE A 47 15.36 -2.81 13.73
N THR A 48 14.99 -4.07 13.51
CA THR A 48 14.26 -4.88 14.50
C THR A 48 15.14 -5.82 15.31
N GLY A 49 16.39 -6.02 14.90
CA GLY A 49 17.29 -7.03 15.45
C GLY A 49 16.89 -8.48 15.14
N ARG A 50 15.88 -8.72 14.28
CA ARG A 50 15.40 -10.05 13.91
C ARG A 50 15.23 -10.16 12.39
N THR A 51 15.78 -11.21 11.81
CA THR A 51 15.67 -11.48 10.38
C THR A 51 14.29 -12.05 10.03
N PRO A 52 13.50 -11.44 9.12
CA PRO A 52 12.34 -12.11 8.56
C PRO A 52 12.79 -13.31 7.70
N ARG A 53 12.00 -14.39 7.70
CA ARG A 53 12.25 -15.52 6.80
C ARG A 53 11.94 -15.10 5.37
N ARG A 54 12.76 -15.51 4.39
CA ARG A 54 12.64 -15.09 3.00
C ARG A 54 12.43 -16.28 2.08
N GLU A 55 11.33 -16.24 1.33
CA GLU A 55 10.96 -17.23 0.31
C GLU A 55 10.77 -16.51 -1.03
N ALA A 56 11.78 -16.53 -1.90
CA ALA A 56 11.72 -15.85 -3.19
C ALA A 56 10.84 -16.64 -4.17
N GLY A 57 9.76 -16.03 -4.64
CA GLY A 57 8.80 -16.72 -5.52
C GLY A 57 7.60 -15.86 -5.87
N ASP A 58 6.70 -16.42 -6.68
CA ASP A 58 5.54 -15.72 -7.24
C ASP A 58 4.23 -16.26 -6.65
N ILE A 59 3.30 -15.37 -6.33
CA ILE A 59 1.99 -15.75 -5.76
C ILE A 59 1.12 -16.56 -6.74
N ARG A 60 1.45 -16.55 -8.04
CA ARG A 60 0.76 -17.36 -9.05
C ARG A 60 1.16 -18.84 -8.98
N ASP A 61 2.24 -19.18 -8.28
CA ASP A 61 2.62 -20.57 -8.02
C ASP A 61 1.95 -21.08 -6.73
N ARG A 62 0.80 -21.72 -6.90
CA ARG A 62 0.04 -22.32 -5.80
C ARG A 62 0.84 -23.39 -5.04
N ALA A 63 1.59 -24.24 -5.73
CA ALA A 63 2.29 -25.36 -5.10
C ALA A 63 3.42 -24.84 -4.19
N PHE A 64 4.14 -23.84 -4.67
CA PHE A 64 5.12 -23.09 -3.88
C PHE A 64 4.47 -22.45 -2.63
N LEU A 65 3.35 -21.74 -2.80
CA LEU A 65 2.66 -21.11 -1.65
C LEU A 65 2.21 -22.13 -0.61
N GLU A 66 1.65 -23.27 -1.04
CA GLU A 66 1.27 -24.36 -0.14
C GLU A 66 2.48 -24.91 0.63
N GLN A 67 3.62 -25.08 -0.04
CA GLN A 67 4.87 -25.52 0.59
C GLN A 67 5.33 -24.50 1.65
N VAL A 68 5.39 -23.22 1.31
CA VAL A 68 5.82 -22.14 2.22
C VAL A 68 4.93 -22.09 3.46
N ILE A 69 3.61 -22.11 3.27
CA ILE A 69 2.64 -22.05 4.38
C ILE A 69 2.83 -23.25 5.32
N ARG A 70 2.94 -24.48 4.78
CA ARG A 70 3.13 -25.69 5.60
C ARG A 70 4.49 -25.71 6.29
N HIS A 71 5.56 -25.37 5.57
CA HIS A 71 6.94 -25.42 6.07
C HIS A 71 7.14 -24.48 7.27
N HIS A 72 6.62 -23.26 7.18
CA HIS A 72 6.73 -22.28 8.26
C HIS A 72 5.56 -22.29 9.25
N LYS A 73 4.56 -23.16 9.04
CA LYS A 73 3.35 -23.24 9.88
C LYS A 73 2.65 -21.88 10.01
N CYS A 74 2.53 -21.16 8.90
CA CYS A 74 1.86 -19.85 8.88
C CYS A 74 0.41 -19.99 9.37
N THR A 75 -0.06 -19.02 10.15
CA THR A 75 -1.41 -19.01 10.75
C THR A 75 -2.28 -17.87 10.21
N ALA A 76 -1.68 -16.90 9.54
CA ALA A 76 -2.34 -15.77 8.92
C ALA A 76 -1.53 -15.25 7.72
N VAL A 77 -2.20 -14.54 6.83
CA VAL A 77 -1.60 -13.93 5.64
C VAL A 77 -1.91 -12.43 5.61
N ILE A 78 -0.92 -11.61 5.29
CA ILE A 78 -1.11 -10.21 4.87
C ILE A 78 -0.67 -10.10 3.40
N HIS A 79 -1.61 -9.75 2.53
CA HIS A 79 -1.46 -9.86 1.09
C HIS A 79 -1.24 -8.51 0.40
N PHE A 80 0.03 -8.09 0.27
CA PHE A 80 0.44 -6.89 -0.48
C PHE A 80 0.79 -7.15 -1.94
N ALA A 81 1.19 -8.38 -2.29
CA ALA A 81 1.70 -8.71 -3.62
C ALA A 81 0.67 -8.40 -4.72
N GLY A 82 1.10 -7.61 -5.70
CA GLY A 82 0.28 -7.19 -6.84
C GLY A 82 0.90 -5.97 -7.51
N LEU A 83 0.58 -5.79 -8.79
CA LEU A 83 0.94 -4.59 -9.54
C LEU A 83 0.03 -3.43 -9.15
N LYS A 84 0.61 -2.22 -9.04
CA LYS A 84 -0.05 -1.06 -8.40
C LYS A 84 -0.15 0.22 -9.23
N ALA A 85 0.47 0.29 -10.41
CA ALA A 85 0.51 1.53 -11.17
C ALA A 85 -0.77 1.72 -12.01
N VAL A 86 -1.55 2.76 -11.74
CA VAL A 86 -2.81 3.04 -12.45
C VAL A 86 -2.60 3.22 -13.96
N GLY A 87 -1.65 4.06 -14.36
CA GLY A 87 -1.37 4.33 -15.78
C GLY A 87 -0.97 3.07 -16.57
N GLU A 88 0.02 2.33 -16.06
CA GLU A 88 0.45 1.07 -16.70
C GLU A 88 -0.67 0.04 -16.78
N SER A 89 -1.59 0.00 -15.81
CA SER A 89 -2.71 -0.94 -15.84
C SER A 89 -3.63 -0.75 -17.05
N SER A 90 -3.78 0.49 -17.51
CA SER A 90 -4.56 0.80 -18.72
C SER A 90 -3.83 0.35 -19.99
N GLU A 91 -2.50 0.38 -20.00
CA GLU A 91 -1.67 -0.10 -21.12
C GLU A 91 -1.54 -1.63 -21.14
N LYS A 92 -1.50 -2.26 -19.97
CA LYS A 92 -1.25 -3.71 -19.79
C LYS A 92 -2.35 -4.37 -18.93
N PRO A 93 -3.64 -4.29 -19.30
CA PRO A 93 -4.72 -4.78 -18.44
C PRO A 93 -4.62 -6.28 -18.14
N MET A 94 -4.27 -7.11 -19.14
CA MET A 94 -4.14 -8.57 -18.95
C MET A 94 -3.09 -8.94 -17.90
N LEU A 95 -1.95 -8.23 -17.89
CA LEU A 95 -0.89 -8.45 -16.91
C LEU A 95 -1.38 -8.16 -15.48
N TYR A 96 -2.17 -7.10 -15.31
CA TYR A 96 -2.74 -6.74 -14.01
C TYR A 96 -3.78 -7.77 -13.52
N TYR A 97 -4.64 -8.27 -14.40
CA TYR A 97 -5.59 -9.32 -14.03
C TYR A 97 -4.89 -10.64 -13.68
N ASP A 98 -3.86 -11.03 -14.43
CA ASP A 98 -3.07 -12.24 -14.13
C ASP A 98 -2.32 -12.12 -12.79
N CYS A 99 -1.60 -11.02 -12.59
CA CYS A 99 -0.85 -10.84 -11.34
C CYS A 99 -1.78 -10.65 -10.14
N ASN A 100 -2.75 -9.75 -10.23
CA ASN A 100 -3.56 -9.38 -9.08
C ASN A 100 -4.68 -10.40 -8.84
N VAL A 101 -5.56 -10.63 -9.81
CA VAL A 101 -6.75 -11.47 -9.59
C VAL A 101 -6.39 -12.94 -9.55
N VAL A 102 -5.68 -13.45 -10.57
CA VAL A 102 -5.28 -14.86 -10.60
C VAL A 102 -4.28 -15.16 -9.49
N GLY A 103 -3.29 -14.28 -9.25
CA GLY A 103 -2.37 -14.42 -8.12
C GLY A 103 -3.07 -14.50 -6.76
N THR A 104 -4.04 -13.61 -6.47
CA THR A 104 -4.81 -13.71 -5.22
C THR A 104 -5.64 -15.01 -5.16
N LEU A 105 -6.26 -15.44 -6.26
CA LEU A 105 -6.99 -16.71 -6.30
C LEU A 105 -6.07 -17.91 -5.98
N ARG A 106 -4.85 -17.93 -6.51
CA ARG A 106 -3.86 -18.98 -6.20
C ARG A 106 -3.44 -18.97 -4.73
N LEU A 107 -3.28 -17.80 -4.14
CA LEU A 107 -3.02 -17.65 -2.70
C LEU A 107 -4.17 -18.18 -1.86
N LEU A 108 -5.41 -17.81 -2.17
CA LEU A 108 -6.60 -18.27 -1.46
C LEU A 108 -6.77 -19.79 -1.55
N GLN A 109 -6.52 -20.38 -2.72
CA GLN A 109 -6.51 -21.84 -2.90
C GLN A 109 -5.42 -22.53 -2.04
N ALA A 110 -4.23 -21.94 -1.93
CA ALA A 110 -3.16 -22.47 -1.10
C ALA A 110 -3.48 -22.36 0.40
N MET A 111 -4.08 -21.23 0.81
CA MET A 111 -4.57 -20.99 2.16
C MET A 111 -5.66 -22.02 2.55
N GLU A 112 -6.64 -22.25 1.68
CA GLU A 112 -7.68 -23.25 1.88
C GLU A 112 -7.09 -24.67 2.01
N ALA A 113 -6.21 -25.06 1.09
CA ALA A 113 -5.56 -26.38 1.07
C ALA A 113 -4.60 -26.64 2.25
N THR A 114 -4.30 -25.61 3.04
CA THR A 114 -3.45 -25.69 4.23
C THR A 114 -4.22 -25.38 5.53
N GLY A 115 -5.53 -25.08 5.42
CA GLY A 115 -6.39 -24.77 6.56
C GLY A 115 -6.17 -23.37 7.16
N VAL A 116 -5.39 -22.51 6.51
CA VAL A 116 -5.16 -21.12 6.96
C VAL A 116 -6.30 -20.25 6.44
N LYS A 117 -7.06 -19.61 7.34
CA LYS A 117 -8.25 -18.83 6.96
C LYS A 117 -8.27 -17.38 7.45
N THR A 118 -7.13 -16.86 7.89
CA THR A 118 -6.98 -15.45 8.29
C THR A 118 -6.24 -14.67 7.22
N LEU A 119 -6.89 -13.67 6.66
CA LEU A 119 -6.35 -12.82 5.60
C LEU A 119 -6.57 -11.33 5.91
N VAL A 120 -5.51 -10.55 5.79
CA VAL A 120 -5.59 -9.09 5.64
C VAL A 120 -5.23 -8.76 4.19
N PHE A 121 -6.17 -8.21 3.44
CA PHE A 121 -6.02 -7.88 2.03
C PHE A 121 -5.78 -6.38 1.82
N SER A 122 -4.79 -6.08 0.99
CA SER A 122 -4.49 -4.73 0.51
C SER A 122 -5.40 -4.31 -0.63
N SER A 123 -6.51 -3.65 -0.29
CA SER A 123 -7.35 -2.95 -1.26
C SER A 123 -6.90 -1.49 -1.44
N SER A 124 -7.71 -0.65 -2.08
CA SER A 124 -7.34 0.72 -2.43
C SER A 124 -8.57 1.61 -2.62
N ALA A 125 -8.46 2.90 -2.30
CA ALA A 125 -9.49 3.90 -2.58
C ALA A 125 -9.92 3.96 -4.06
N THR A 126 -9.13 3.39 -4.99
CA THR A 126 -9.53 3.26 -6.40
C THR A 126 -10.80 2.43 -6.62
N VAL A 127 -11.23 1.62 -5.63
CA VAL A 127 -12.50 0.86 -5.69
C VAL A 127 -13.74 1.73 -5.54
N TYR A 128 -13.58 3.03 -5.26
CA TYR A 128 -14.66 4.01 -5.26
C TYR A 128 -14.79 4.75 -6.60
N GLY A 129 -13.86 4.55 -7.54
CA GLY A 129 -13.78 5.24 -8.83
C GLY A 129 -13.80 6.77 -8.70
N ASP A 130 -14.82 7.41 -9.28
CA ASP A 130 -15.07 8.85 -9.14
C ASP A 130 -16.12 9.07 -8.02
N PRO A 131 -15.70 9.46 -6.81
CA PRO A 131 -16.57 9.46 -5.64
C PRO A 131 -17.67 10.52 -5.75
N GLN A 132 -18.92 10.11 -5.51
CA GLN A 132 -20.08 11.03 -5.58
C GLN A 132 -20.14 11.98 -4.37
N LYS A 133 -19.52 11.61 -3.25
CA LYS A 133 -19.54 12.38 -2.01
C LYS A 133 -18.19 12.26 -1.30
N LEU A 134 -17.72 13.39 -0.79
CA LEU A 134 -16.55 13.48 0.07
C LEU A 134 -16.94 13.99 1.47
N PRO A 135 -16.27 13.54 2.56
CA PRO A 135 -15.28 12.47 2.59
C PRO A 135 -15.87 11.08 2.23
N ILE A 136 -15.02 10.14 1.83
CA ILE A 136 -15.41 8.80 1.39
C ILE A 136 -15.60 7.88 2.61
N THR A 137 -16.81 7.34 2.77
CA THR A 137 -17.19 6.34 3.78
C THR A 137 -17.25 4.94 3.16
N GLU A 138 -17.16 3.89 3.98
CA GLU A 138 -17.10 2.50 3.53
C GLU A 138 -18.37 1.98 2.86
N ASP A 139 -19.52 2.60 3.16
CA ASP A 139 -20.85 2.29 2.64
C ASP A 139 -21.12 2.92 1.26
N GLN A 140 -20.20 3.74 0.75
CA GLN A 140 -20.35 4.32 -0.59
C GLN A 140 -20.27 3.24 -1.69
N PRO A 141 -20.97 3.45 -2.82
CA PRO A 141 -20.94 2.52 -3.93
C PRO A 141 -19.54 2.28 -4.47
N LEU A 142 -19.25 1.03 -4.83
CA LEU A 142 -17.97 0.63 -5.40
C LEU A 142 -18.03 0.63 -6.93
N THR A 143 -16.98 1.16 -7.54
CA THR A 143 -16.76 1.16 -8.99
C THR A 143 -15.27 1.36 -9.30
N ALA A 144 -14.85 1.25 -10.55
CA ALA A 144 -13.46 1.43 -10.93
C ALA A 144 -13.35 2.19 -12.26
N THR A 145 -12.39 3.10 -12.34
CA THR A 145 -12.10 3.91 -13.54
C THR A 145 -10.92 3.39 -14.36
N ASN A 146 -10.21 2.37 -13.86
CA ASN A 146 -9.00 1.80 -14.48
C ASN A 146 -8.84 0.31 -14.13
N PRO A 147 -8.06 -0.46 -14.92
CA PRO A 147 -7.87 -1.89 -14.68
C PRO A 147 -7.28 -2.23 -13.31
N TYR A 148 -6.32 -1.46 -12.77
CA TYR A 148 -5.80 -1.69 -11.41
C TYR A 148 -6.92 -1.64 -10.36
N GLY A 149 -7.70 -0.55 -10.32
CA GLY A 149 -8.82 -0.43 -9.39
C GLY A 149 -9.88 -1.50 -9.60
N ARG A 150 -10.11 -1.92 -10.86
CA ARG A 150 -11.02 -3.00 -11.18
C ARG A 150 -10.54 -4.34 -10.64
N THR A 151 -9.24 -4.64 -10.71
CA THR A 151 -8.69 -5.87 -10.10
C THR A 151 -8.89 -5.90 -8.59
N LYS A 152 -8.69 -4.77 -7.88
CA LYS A 152 -8.94 -4.68 -6.44
C LYS A 152 -10.40 -4.94 -6.10
N LEU A 153 -11.33 -4.34 -6.84
CA LEU A 153 -12.76 -4.57 -6.65
C LEU A 153 -13.17 -6.03 -6.89
N VAL A 154 -12.69 -6.64 -7.98
CA VAL A 154 -12.95 -8.07 -8.27
C VAL A 154 -12.43 -8.97 -7.13
N ILE A 155 -11.26 -8.65 -6.56
CA ILE A 155 -10.74 -9.39 -5.42
C ILE A 155 -11.60 -9.17 -4.17
N GLU A 156 -12.06 -7.95 -3.88
CA GLU A 156 -12.99 -7.73 -2.77
C GLU A 156 -14.28 -8.56 -2.90
N ASP A 157 -14.88 -8.58 -4.09
CA ASP A 157 -16.09 -9.38 -4.37
C ASP A 157 -15.81 -10.88 -4.15
N MET A 158 -14.69 -11.38 -4.71
CA MET A 158 -14.25 -12.77 -4.51
C MET A 158 -14.06 -13.12 -3.04
N LEU A 159 -13.49 -12.22 -2.23
CA LEU A 159 -13.29 -12.43 -0.80
C LEU A 159 -14.62 -12.48 -0.03
N ARG A 160 -15.60 -11.65 -0.41
CA ARG A 160 -16.95 -11.70 0.17
C ARG A 160 -17.67 -12.99 -0.20
N ASP A 161 -17.58 -13.42 -1.45
CA ASP A 161 -18.17 -14.68 -1.91
C ASP A 161 -17.57 -15.89 -1.18
N ILE A 162 -16.24 -15.92 -0.98
CA ILE A 162 -15.57 -16.97 -0.21
C ILE A 162 -16.05 -17.00 1.23
N TYR A 163 -16.13 -15.84 1.89
CA TYR A 163 -16.65 -15.76 3.25
C TYR A 163 -18.10 -16.25 3.31
N ASN A 164 -18.97 -15.80 2.38
CA ASN A 164 -20.37 -16.23 2.34
C ASN A 164 -20.53 -17.74 2.08
N GLY A 165 -19.63 -18.34 1.31
CA GLY A 165 -19.59 -19.78 1.06
C GLY A 165 -19.03 -20.59 2.24
N ASP A 166 -18.14 -19.99 3.04
CA ASP A 166 -17.54 -20.58 4.22
C ASP A 166 -17.29 -19.52 5.31
N ASN A 167 -18.27 -19.37 6.20
CA ASN A 167 -18.23 -18.39 7.30
C ASN A 167 -17.17 -18.71 8.37
N SER A 168 -16.25 -19.66 8.17
CA SER A 168 -15.08 -19.83 9.05
C SER A 168 -13.89 -18.96 8.67
N TRP A 169 -13.95 -18.27 7.52
CA TRP A 169 -12.92 -17.31 7.11
C TRP A 169 -12.93 -16.03 7.96
N ARG A 170 -11.74 -15.44 8.10
CA ARG A 170 -11.47 -14.20 8.83
C ARG A 170 -10.74 -13.25 7.89
N ILE A 171 -11.47 -12.29 7.33
CA ILE A 171 -10.98 -11.45 6.24
C ILE A 171 -11.13 -9.97 6.59
N ALA A 172 -10.02 -9.24 6.58
CA ALA A 172 -10.01 -7.78 6.63
C ALA A 172 -9.62 -7.22 5.26
N ILE A 173 -10.46 -6.36 4.70
CA ILE A 173 -10.23 -5.66 3.44
C ILE A 173 -9.86 -4.21 3.76
N LEU A 174 -8.59 -3.85 3.59
CA LEU A 174 -8.10 -2.53 3.96
C LEU A 174 -7.99 -1.65 2.71
N ARG A 175 -8.81 -0.61 2.62
CA ARG A 175 -8.84 0.32 1.48
C ARG A 175 -7.91 1.49 1.78
N TYR A 176 -6.67 1.39 1.32
CA TYR A 176 -5.69 2.45 1.53
C TYR A 176 -5.96 3.64 0.62
N PHE A 177 -5.70 4.83 1.15
CA PHE A 177 -5.59 6.05 0.35
C PHE A 177 -4.15 6.15 -0.19
N ASN A 178 -3.44 7.27 -0.01
CA ASN A 178 -2.14 7.50 -0.64
C ASN A 178 -0.99 7.40 0.38
N PRO A 179 -0.42 6.21 0.65
CA PRO A 179 0.69 6.07 1.57
C PRO A 179 1.94 6.80 1.09
N VAL A 180 2.57 7.54 2.00
CA VAL A 180 3.81 8.30 1.83
C VAL A 180 4.64 8.28 3.10
N GLY A 181 5.87 8.81 3.04
CA GLY A 181 6.80 8.81 4.17
C GLY A 181 7.74 7.60 4.14
N ALA A 182 8.46 7.40 5.24
CA ALA A 182 9.39 6.30 5.41
C ALA A 182 9.48 5.93 6.90
N HIS A 183 10.24 4.90 7.23
CA HIS A 183 10.55 4.63 8.63
C HIS A 183 11.47 5.73 9.17
N GLU A 184 11.22 6.20 10.40
CA GLU A 184 11.95 7.31 11.04
C GLU A 184 13.47 7.11 11.11
N SER A 185 13.95 5.87 11.13
CA SER A 185 15.39 5.56 11.06
C SER A 185 16.06 6.00 9.75
N GLY A 186 15.28 6.14 8.68
CA GLY A 186 15.78 6.33 7.31
C GLY A 186 16.52 5.11 6.76
N LEU A 187 16.26 3.90 7.29
CA LEU A 187 16.85 2.65 6.81
C LEU A 187 15.97 1.87 5.83
N ILE A 188 14.66 2.11 5.84
CA ILE A 188 13.71 1.64 4.82
C ILE A 188 12.83 2.80 4.36
N GLY A 189 12.43 2.76 3.09
CA GLY A 189 11.50 3.71 2.48
C GLY A 189 11.01 3.21 1.12
N GLU A 190 10.39 4.08 0.33
CA GLU A 190 9.89 3.74 -1.01
C GLU A 190 11.03 3.83 -2.05
N ASP A 191 11.31 2.71 -2.71
CA ASP A 191 12.32 2.62 -3.79
C ASP A 191 11.81 1.70 -4.91
N PRO A 192 10.91 2.19 -5.78
CA PRO A 192 10.35 1.39 -6.86
C PRO A 192 11.39 1.23 -7.98
N LYS A 193 11.36 0.09 -8.68
CA LYS A 193 12.22 -0.10 -9.84
C LYS A 193 11.79 0.80 -11.00
N GLY A 194 12.75 1.38 -11.69
CA GLY A 194 12.51 2.25 -12.85
C GLY A 194 12.03 3.65 -12.47
N ILE A 195 11.09 4.19 -13.25
CA ILE A 195 10.52 5.53 -13.00
C ILE A 195 9.36 5.38 -12.00
N PRO A 196 9.40 6.04 -10.83
CA PRO A 196 8.28 6.00 -9.91
C PRO A 196 7.01 6.54 -10.56
N ASN A 197 5.88 5.90 -10.26
CA ASN A 197 4.56 6.35 -10.72
C ASN A 197 3.83 7.24 -9.70
N ASN A 198 4.28 7.23 -8.44
CA ASN A 198 3.69 7.95 -7.32
C ASN A 198 4.39 9.30 -7.09
N LEU A 199 3.62 10.28 -6.59
CA LEU A 199 4.07 11.68 -6.45
C LEU A 199 5.30 11.85 -5.55
N MET A 200 5.24 11.32 -4.32
CA MET A 200 6.25 11.61 -3.29
C MET A 200 7.66 11.07 -3.65
N PRO A 201 7.83 9.85 -4.22
CA PRO A 201 9.13 9.42 -4.71
C PRO A 201 9.68 10.26 -5.87
N ILE A 202 8.82 10.78 -6.76
CA ILE A 202 9.29 11.67 -7.84
C ILE A 202 9.80 12.97 -7.22
N ILE A 203 9.05 13.58 -6.30
CA ILE A 203 9.48 14.79 -5.57
C ILE A 203 10.83 14.56 -4.88
N ALA A 204 10.97 13.45 -4.15
CA ALA A 204 12.20 13.13 -3.44
C ALA A 204 13.40 12.95 -4.40
N GLN A 205 13.19 12.33 -5.56
CA GLN A 205 14.23 12.19 -6.60
C GLN A 205 14.57 13.51 -7.30
N VAL A 206 13.64 14.45 -7.42
CA VAL A 206 13.94 15.82 -7.89
C VAL A 206 14.78 16.55 -6.85
N ALA A 207 14.42 16.42 -5.57
CA ALA A 207 15.14 17.08 -4.46
C ALA A 207 16.60 16.61 -4.33
N THR A 208 16.90 15.35 -4.68
CA THR A 208 18.27 14.81 -4.73
C THR A 208 18.99 15.05 -6.05
N GLY A 209 18.32 15.61 -7.06
CA GLY A 209 18.87 15.83 -8.40
C GLY A 209 18.93 14.58 -9.28
N ARG A 210 18.38 13.44 -8.83
CA ARG A 210 18.24 12.22 -9.65
C ARG A 210 17.24 12.42 -10.79
N ARG A 211 16.33 13.38 -10.65
CA ARG A 211 15.42 13.85 -11.72
C ARG A 211 15.50 15.35 -11.87
N GLU A 212 15.31 15.82 -13.10
CA GLU A 212 15.36 17.24 -13.42
C GLU A 212 14.16 18.03 -12.88
N LYS A 213 12.95 17.45 -13.03
CA LYS A 213 11.69 18.11 -12.67
C LYS A 213 10.55 17.10 -12.40
N LEU A 214 9.52 17.58 -11.69
CA LEU A 214 8.23 16.92 -11.50
C LEU A 214 7.23 17.38 -12.58
N ASN A 215 6.41 16.47 -13.09
CA ASN A 215 5.24 16.82 -13.88
C ASN A 215 4.00 16.87 -12.96
N VAL A 216 3.36 18.03 -12.88
CA VAL A 216 2.07 18.23 -12.21
C VAL A 216 0.97 18.04 -13.22
N TRP A 217 0.25 16.92 -13.13
CA TRP A 217 -0.75 16.50 -14.11
C TRP A 217 -2.08 17.24 -13.90
N GLY A 218 -2.29 18.35 -14.63
CA GLY A 218 -3.49 19.18 -14.55
C GLY A 218 -3.42 20.29 -13.50
N ASN A 219 -3.93 21.46 -13.85
CA ASN A 219 -4.05 22.65 -13.01
C ASN A 219 -5.42 23.34 -13.15
N ASP A 220 -6.40 22.62 -13.67
CA ASP A 220 -7.74 23.10 -14.00
C ASP A 220 -8.84 22.23 -13.36
N TYR A 221 -8.49 21.36 -12.40
CA TYR A 221 -9.47 20.62 -11.61
C TYR A 221 -10.30 21.60 -10.75
N PRO A 222 -11.54 21.24 -10.37
CA PRO A 222 -12.37 22.06 -9.49
C PRO A 222 -11.90 21.97 -8.03
N THR A 223 -10.62 22.26 -7.77
CA THR A 223 -9.96 22.22 -6.46
C THR A 223 -9.34 23.59 -6.14
N PRO A 224 -8.98 23.89 -4.87
CA PRO A 224 -8.55 25.24 -4.48
C PRO A 224 -7.38 25.82 -5.28
N ASP A 225 -6.44 25.00 -5.76
CA ASP A 225 -5.30 25.42 -6.57
C ASP A 225 -5.28 24.81 -7.99
N GLY A 226 -6.36 24.15 -8.39
CA GLY A 226 -6.52 23.51 -9.68
C GLY A 226 -5.81 22.15 -9.82
N THR A 227 -5.00 21.72 -8.86
CA THR A 227 -4.30 20.43 -8.90
C THR A 227 -5.04 19.34 -8.14
N GLY A 228 -4.74 18.07 -8.40
CA GLY A 228 -5.42 16.95 -7.76
C GLY A 228 -5.21 16.91 -6.24
N VAL A 229 -6.29 16.67 -5.49
CA VAL A 229 -6.29 16.54 -4.03
C VAL A 229 -6.38 15.08 -3.62
N ARG A 230 -5.51 14.64 -2.72
CA ARG A 230 -5.47 13.27 -2.20
C ARG A 230 -5.32 13.26 -0.68
N ASP A 231 -5.83 12.20 -0.05
CA ASP A 231 -5.55 11.89 1.35
C ASP A 231 -4.23 11.12 1.44
N TYR A 232 -3.19 11.84 1.84
CA TYR A 232 -1.89 11.28 2.10
C TYR A 232 -1.84 10.74 3.53
N ILE A 233 -1.40 9.50 3.67
CA ILE A 233 -1.30 8.81 4.96
C ILE A 233 0.15 8.36 5.18
N HIS A 234 0.66 8.48 6.40
CA HIS A 234 2.01 8.01 6.69
C HIS A 234 2.08 6.48 6.63
N VAL A 235 3.10 5.93 5.95
CA VAL A 235 3.23 4.48 5.75
C VAL A 235 3.38 3.69 7.06
N VAL A 236 3.99 4.28 8.08
CA VAL A 236 4.05 3.70 9.44
C VAL A 236 2.67 3.64 10.10
N ASP A 237 1.84 4.68 9.95
CA ASP A 237 0.47 4.66 10.47
C ASP A 237 -0.36 3.61 9.74
N LEU A 238 -0.20 3.52 8.42
CA LEU A 238 -0.83 2.50 7.59
C LEU A 238 -0.41 1.08 8.03
N ALA A 239 0.88 0.85 8.28
CA ALA A 239 1.39 -0.41 8.81
C ALA A 239 0.78 -0.75 10.18
N ALA A 240 0.59 0.24 11.06
CA ALA A 240 -0.10 0.03 12.35
C ALA A 240 -1.56 -0.36 12.17
N GLY A 241 -2.22 0.14 11.13
CA GLY A 241 -3.58 -0.25 10.74
C GLY A 241 -3.70 -1.76 10.43
N HIS A 242 -2.65 -2.38 9.89
CA HIS A 242 -2.62 -3.82 9.63
C HIS A 242 -2.60 -4.65 10.91
N LEU A 243 -1.79 -4.24 11.89
CA LEU A 243 -1.74 -4.91 13.20
C LEU A 243 -3.09 -4.81 13.91
N LYS A 244 -3.77 -3.67 13.79
CA LYS A 244 -5.10 -3.44 14.38
C LYS A 244 -6.17 -4.28 13.68
N ALA A 245 -6.14 -4.34 12.35
CA ALA A 245 -7.02 -5.20 11.58
C ALA A 245 -6.80 -6.69 11.90
N LEU A 246 -5.54 -7.13 11.97
CA LEU A 246 -5.21 -8.52 12.31
C LEU A 246 -5.74 -8.90 13.70
N LYS A 247 -5.62 -8.01 14.69
CA LYS A 247 -6.19 -8.20 16.04
C LYS A 247 -7.71 -8.28 16.07
N LYS A 248 -8.41 -7.73 15.07
CA LYS A 248 -9.87 -7.84 14.97
C LYS A 248 -10.31 -9.18 14.38
N LEU A 249 -9.40 -9.94 13.78
CA LEU A 249 -9.65 -11.24 13.15
C LEU A 249 -9.46 -12.42 14.12
N ASP A 250 -9.95 -12.29 15.35
CA ASP A 250 -10.00 -13.41 16.31
C ASP A 250 -11.17 -14.35 15.98
N GLU A 251 -12.31 -13.78 15.58
CA GLU A 251 -13.55 -14.49 15.22
C GLU A 251 -13.84 -14.40 13.71
N PRO A 252 -14.53 -15.40 13.13
CA PRO A 252 -14.95 -15.38 11.72
C PRO A 252 -15.79 -14.15 11.36
N GLN A 253 -15.32 -13.43 10.34
CA GLN A 253 -15.94 -12.20 9.83
C GLN A 253 -15.29 -11.79 8.51
N CYS A 254 -15.99 -10.95 7.75
CA CYS A 254 -15.44 -10.26 6.59
C CYS A 254 -15.85 -8.79 6.65
N PHE A 255 -14.88 -7.88 6.80
CA PHE A 255 -15.14 -6.44 6.88
C PHE A 255 -14.24 -5.64 5.95
N SER A 256 -14.65 -4.41 5.66
CA SER A 256 -13.87 -3.43 4.91
C SER A 256 -13.74 -2.14 5.68
N VAL A 257 -12.59 -1.48 5.55
CA VAL A 257 -12.28 -0.26 6.30
C VAL A 257 -11.36 0.64 5.49
N ASN A 258 -11.65 1.93 5.50
CA ASN A 258 -10.82 2.97 4.91
C ASN A 258 -9.65 3.28 5.84
N LEU A 259 -8.44 3.29 5.30
CA LEU A 259 -7.25 3.75 6.01
C LEU A 259 -6.71 5.00 5.33
N GLY A 260 -7.07 6.15 5.90
CA GLY A 260 -6.68 7.50 5.50
C GLY A 260 -6.67 8.42 6.72
N THR A 261 -6.26 9.67 6.51
CA THR A 261 -6.25 10.72 7.54
C THR A 261 -7.55 11.51 7.59
N GLY A 262 -8.31 11.49 6.50
CA GLY A 262 -9.45 12.36 6.24
C GLY A 262 -9.09 13.79 5.86
N GLN A 263 -7.80 14.08 5.70
CA GLN A 263 -7.30 15.38 5.26
C GLN A 263 -6.81 15.29 3.81
N GLY A 264 -7.47 16.03 2.92
CA GLY A 264 -7.00 16.21 1.54
C GLY A 264 -5.90 17.26 1.45
N TYR A 265 -4.86 16.97 0.65
CA TYR A 265 -3.84 17.93 0.23
C TYR A 265 -3.68 17.92 -1.29
N SER A 266 -3.46 19.09 -1.88
CA SER A 266 -3.19 19.21 -3.30
C SER A 266 -1.77 18.72 -3.67
N VAL A 267 -1.47 18.61 -4.97
CA VAL A 267 -0.10 18.32 -5.42
C VAL A 267 0.85 19.43 -4.97
N LEU A 268 0.43 20.70 -5.06
CA LEU A 268 1.28 21.83 -4.70
C LEU A 268 1.46 22.00 -3.19
N ASP A 269 0.49 21.56 -2.38
CA ASP A 269 0.65 21.50 -0.92
C ASP A 269 1.79 20.53 -0.55
N VAL A 270 1.84 19.37 -1.20
CA VAL A 270 2.91 18.38 -0.99
C VAL A 270 4.26 18.93 -1.44
N VAL A 271 4.32 19.59 -2.60
CA VAL A 271 5.55 20.22 -3.10
C VAL A 271 6.08 21.24 -2.08
N LYS A 272 5.24 22.18 -1.62
CA LYS A 272 5.61 23.20 -0.63
C LYS A 272 6.06 22.60 0.69
N ALA A 273 5.36 21.57 1.18
CA ALA A 273 5.73 20.86 2.40
C ALA A 273 7.11 20.18 2.25
N PHE A 274 7.37 19.58 1.09
CA PHE A 274 8.66 18.93 0.81
C PHE A 274 9.80 19.92 0.67
N GLU A 275 9.60 21.05 -0.02
CA GLU A 275 10.59 22.14 -0.12
C GLU A 275 10.96 22.66 1.27
N HIS A 276 9.96 22.86 2.13
CA HIS A 276 10.15 23.33 3.51
C HIS A 276 11.04 22.38 4.33
N VAL A 277 10.81 21.06 4.28
CA VAL A 277 11.57 20.09 5.10
C VAL A 277 12.94 19.75 4.50
N SER A 278 13.06 19.77 3.17
CA SER A 278 14.30 19.40 2.48
C SER A 278 15.25 20.59 2.32
N ASN A 279 14.74 21.81 2.40
CA ASN A 279 15.45 23.04 2.02
C ASN A 279 16.04 22.94 0.60
N ARG A 280 15.29 22.29 -0.31
CA ARG A 280 15.60 22.12 -1.73
C ARG A 280 14.44 22.66 -2.53
N GLU A 281 14.74 23.36 -3.62
CA GLU A 281 13.74 23.72 -4.63
C GLU A 281 13.28 22.46 -5.37
N ILE A 282 11.97 22.28 -5.49
CA ILE A 282 11.39 21.21 -6.30
C ILE A 282 10.91 21.81 -7.61
N LYS A 283 11.74 21.65 -8.65
CA LYS A 283 11.37 22.08 -10.00
C LYS A 283 10.18 21.26 -10.50
N TYR A 284 9.16 21.92 -11.02
CA TYR A 284 8.03 21.26 -11.65
C TYR A 284 7.51 22.02 -12.87
N GLU A 285 6.78 21.31 -13.72
CA GLU A 285 5.98 21.91 -14.81
C GLU A 285 4.54 21.42 -14.76
N ILE A 286 3.62 22.24 -15.25
CA ILE A 286 2.23 21.83 -15.45
C ILE A 286 2.13 21.04 -16.75
N ALA A 287 1.57 19.84 -16.68
CA ALA A 287 1.32 18.95 -17.80
C ALA A 287 -0.20 18.70 -17.96
N PRO A 288 -0.66 18.16 -19.10
CA PRO A 288 -2.06 17.76 -19.27
C PRO A 288 -2.53 16.78 -18.18
N ARG A 289 -3.83 16.73 -17.91
CA ARG A 289 -4.39 15.73 -16.97
C ARG A 289 -4.00 14.32 -17.38
N ARG A 290 -3.62 13.50 -16.42
CA ARG A 290 -3.35 12.08 -16.65
C ARG A 290 -4.68 11.31 -16.70
N PRO A 291 -4.92 10.47 -17.73
CA PRO A 291 -6.15 9.69 -17.82
C PRO A 291 -6.39 8.84 -16.57
N GLY A 292 -7.61 8.90 -16.04
CA GLY A 292 -8.02 8.16 -14.84
C GLY A 292 -7.81 8.87 -13.51
N ASP A 293 -7.11 10.02 -13.46
CA ASP A 293 -6.98 10.81 -12.24
C ASP A 293 -8.26 11.63 -11.97
N VAL A 294 -8.81 11.46 -10.76
CA VAL A 294 -9.95 12.23 -10.23
C VAL A 294 -9.49 13.55 -9.60
N ALA A 295 -10.41 14.51 -9.46
CA ALA A 295 -10.11 15.81 -8.85
C ALA A 295 -9.71 15.67 -7.38
N GLU A 296 -10.60 15.10 -6.56
CA GLU A 296 -10.44 14.99 -5.11
C GLU A 296 -10.79 13.58 -4.63
N CYS A 297 -10.01 13.04 -3.69
CA CYS A 297 -10.26 11.72 -3.09
C CYS A 297 -9.65 11.68 -1.68
N TYR A 298 -10.50 11.68 -0.65
CA TYR A 298 -10.08 11.60 0.75
C TYR A 298 -11.07 10.86 1.65
N ALA A 299 -10.57 10.21 2.70
CA ALA A 299 -11.33 9.27 3.52
C ALA A 299 -12.22 9.98 4.55
N ASP A 300 -13.23 9.29 5.06
CA ASP A 300 -13.72 9.48 6.43
C ASP A 300 -13.06 8.40 7.30
N PRO A 301 -12.17 8.75 8.25
CA PRO A 301 -11.48 7.77 9.08
C PRO A 301 -12.29 7.30 10.30
N THR A 302 -13.54 7.76 10.47
CA THR A 302 -14.38 7.52 11.65
C THR A 302 -14.57 6.03 11.92
N PHE A 303 -14.89 5.24 10.88
CA PHE A 303 -15.12 3.81 11.08
C PHE A 303 -13.84 3.09 11.53
N ALA A 304 -12.67 3.42 10.97
CA ALA A 304 -11.41 2.82 11.40
C ALA A 304 -11.08 3.16 12.86
N ARG A 305 -11.32 4.41 13.29
CA ARG A 305 -11.16 4.85 14.67
C ARG A 305 -12.05 4.06 15.62
N ASP A 306 -13.34 3.99 15.33
CA ASP A 306 -14.33 3.43 16.24
C ASP A 306 -14.31 1.89 16.24
N PHE A 307 -14.13 1.27 15.07
CA PHE A 307 -14.14 -0.18 14.92
C PHE A 307 -12.78 -0.83 15.22
N LEU A 308 -11.67 -0.28 14.70
CA LEU A 308 -10.33 -0.86 14.89
C LEU A 308 -9.60 -0.29 16.11
N GLY A 309 -10.01 0.87 16.62
CA GLY A 309 -9.21 1.62 17.60
C GLY A 309 -7.90 2.11 16.97
N TRP A 310 -7.97 2.60 15.74
CA TRP A 310 -6.84 3.06 14.94
C TRP A 310 -7.16 4.42 14.29
N SER A 311 -6.21 5.34 14.33
CA SER A 311 -6.23 6.60 13.59
C SER A 311 -4.84 6.86 13.04
N ALA A 312 -4.72 7.56 11.92
CA ALA A 312 -3.43 8.11 11.50
C ALA A 312 -3.05 9.29 12.42
N GLU A 313 -1.77 9.38 12.76
CA GLU A 313 -1.25 10.33 13.75
C GLU A 313 -0.28 11.33 13.13
N LYS A 314 0.50 10.91 12.14
CA LYS A 314 1.50 11.75 11.48
C LYS A 314 0.86 12.67 10.46
N ASN A 315 1.27 13.94 10.45
CA ASN A 315 0.79 14.94 9.49
C ASN A 315 1.68 15.00 8.22
N LEU A 316 1.27 15.80 7.22
CA LEU A 316 1.99 15.93 5.95
C LEU A 316 3.46 16.35 6.11
N ARG A 317 3.79 17.19 7.09
CA ARG A 317 5.18 17.61 7.33
C ARG A 317 6.03 16.43 7.79
N GLU A 318 5.52 15.61 8.70
CA GLU A 318 6.22 14.41 9.18
C GLU A 318 6.39 13.39 8.05
N MET A 319 5.37 13.20 7.20
CA MET A 319 5.48 12.38 5.99
C MET A 319 6.59 12.85 5.06
N CYS A 320 6.66 14.15 4.78
CA CYS A 320 7.72 14.70 3.92
C CYS A 320 9.10 14.58 4.60
N GLN A 321 9.18 14.83 5.91
CA GLN A 321 10.41 14.77 6.68
C GLN A 321 11.01 13.36 6.69
N ASP A 322 10.19 12.34 6.98
CA ASP A 322 10.64 10.94 7.04
C ASP A 322 11.03 10.45 5.63
N MET A 323 10.26 10.81 4.60
CA MET A 323 10.63 10.51 3.20
C MET A 323 11.96 11.16 2.80
N TRP A 324 12.15 12.43 3.12
CA TRP A 324 13.42 13.13 2.83
C TRP A 324 14.58 12.52 3.61
N HIS A 325 14.37 12.12 4.87
CA HIS A 325 15.38 11.46 5.68
C HIS A 325 15.85 10.15 5.05
N TRP A 326 14.91 9.31 4.58
CA TRP A 326 15.22 8.12 3.80
C TRP A 326 16.00 8.46 2.53
N GLN A 327 15.45 9.31 1.66
CA GLN A 327 16.01 9.56 0.33
C GLN A 327 17.38 10.25 0.39
N SER A 328 17.61 11.14 1.35
CA SER A 328 18.90 11.83 1.53
C SER A 328 20.01 10.90 2.03
N LYS A 329 19.68 9.89 2.85
CA LYS A 329 20.62 8.84 3.27
C LYS A 329 20.83 7.77 2.19
N ASN A 330 19.85 7.58 1.33
CA ASN A 330 19.80 6.52 0.32
C ASN A 330 19.49 7.16 -1.05
N PRO A 331 20.39 7.99 -1.62
CA PRO A 331 20.11 8.78 -2.82
C PRO A 331 19.78 7.95 -4.07
N ASN A 332 20.30 6.72 -4.13
CA ASN A 332 20.03 5.76 -5.20
C ASN A 332 19.02 4.68 -4.80
N GLY A 333 18.39 4.79 -3.63
CA GLY A 333 17.53 3.74 -3.09
C GLY A 333 18.34 2.70 -2.34
N TYR A 334 17.99 1.42 -2.48
CA TYR A 334 18.66 0.31 -1.80
C TYR A 334 19.97 -0.17 -2.47
N GLU A 335 20.45 0.55 -3.49
CA GLU A 335 21.72 0.27 -4.20
C GLU A 335 22.98 0.72 -3.44
#